data_AF-A0A6J3CDA5-F1
#
_entry.id   AF-A0A6J3CDA5-F1
#
_cell.length_a   1.000
_cell.length_b   1.000
_cell.length_c   1.000
_cell.angle_alpha   90.00
_cell.angle_beta   90.00
_cell.angle_gamma   90.00
#
_symmetry.space_group_name_H-M   'P 1'
#
loop_
_entity.id
_entity.type
_entity.pdbx_description
1 polymer ?
#
loop_
_entity_poly.entity_id
_entity_poly.type
_entity_poly.pdbx_seq_one_letter_code
_entity_poly.pdbx_strand_id
1 'polypeptide(L)'
;MVTSGSEEEDTIIGPMPAKGPVESDVTKEFERRAQRMKEKLTSADSPVPRQSWMSELPPGLKSVGFGPRTVRRGADDKSGIGCIWTDTPADRERQAKDNEGTVLSGRDERLAEQVTPYNESKRPESPGHASEKAEEQSIRRANLRREGRLTESRISKLINLMKHKKRSPCICIS
;
A
#
# COMPACT_ATOMS: atom_id res chain seq x y z
N MET A 1 9.66 62.62 5.69
CA MET A 1 9.07 62.11 4.44
C MET A 1 10.20 61.72 3.51
N VAL A 2 10.38 60.42 3.26
CA VAL A 2 10.76 59.81 1.97
C VAL A 2 10.39 58.35 2.14
N THR A 3 9.34 57.94 1.42
CA THR A 3 8.98 56.55 1.19
C THR A 3 9.87 56.07 0.06
N SER A 4 10.77 55.12 0.31
CA SER A 4 11.40 54.35 -0.76
C SER A 4 10.92 52.92 -0.62
N GLY A 5 9.88 52.59 -1.40
CA GLY A 5 9.51 51.21 -1.65
C GLY A 5 10.68 50.55 -2.38
N SER A 6 11.18 49.46 -1.83
CA SER A 6 12.04 48.51 -2.53
C SER A 6 11.36 47.17 -2.36
N GLU A 7 10.90 46.65 -3.48
CA GLU A 7 10.12 45.44 -3.63
C GLU A 7 10.85 44.26 -2.98
N GLU A 8 10.10 43.47 -2.22
CA GLU A 8 10.55 42.29 -1.48
C GLU A 8 10.72 41.07 -2.40
N GLU A 9 11.55 41.20 -3.44
CA GLU A 9 12.07 40.04 -4.16
C GLU A 9 13.51 39.83 -3.72
N ASP A 10 13.82 38.63 -3.21
CA ASP A 10 15.17 38.03 -3.02
C ASP A 10 15.42 37.40 -1.64
N THR A 11 14.54 36.51 -1.20
CA THR A 11 14.96 35.39 -0.31
C THR A 11 14.46 34.04 -0.86
N ILE A 12 14.67 33.82 -2.16
CA ILE A 12 14.53 32.48 -2.75
C ILE A 12 15.85 31.74 -2.54
N ILE A 13 15.89 30.92 -1.48
CA ILE A 13 16.99 29.98 -1.24
C ILE A 13 16.71 28.73 -2.07
N GLY A 14 17.26 28.69 -3.28
CA GLY A 14 17.14 27.56 -4.18
C GLY A 14 17.33 27.95 -5.65
N PRO A 15 17.48 26.98 -6.55
CA PRO A 15 17.54 27.28 -7.98
C PRO A 15 16.23 27.94 -8.41
N MET A 16 16.34 29.14 -8.99
CA MET A 16 15.21 29.86 -9.56
C MET A 16 14.54 28.98 -10.62
N PRO A 17 13.23 28.71 -10.51
CA PRO A 17 12.52 27.93 -11.53
C PRO A 17 12.58 28.65 -12.88
N ALA A 18 12.63 27.87 -13.96
CA ALA A 18 12.70 28.42 -15.31
C ALA A 18 11.44 29.23 -15.62
N LYS A 19 11.61 30.51 -15.96
CA LYS A 19 10.54 31.42 -16.38
C LYS A 19 10.20 31.14 -17.86
N GLY A 20 9.49 30.06 -18.14
CA GLY A 20 9.02 29.74 -19.49
C GLY A 20 8.45 28.32 -19.64
N PRO A 21 7.69 28.04 -20.71
CA PRO A 21 7.23 26.69 -21.03
C PRO A 21 8.44 25.76 -21.21
N VAL A 22 8.58 24.78 -20.33
CA VAL A 22 9.62 23.76 -20.42
C VAL A 22 9.09 22.66 -21.34
N GLU A 23 9.57 22.63 -22.57
CA GLU A 23 9.30 21.54 -23.52
C GLU A 23 10.05 20.27 -23.06
N SER A 24 9.43 19.52 -22.15
CA SER A 24 9.97 18.24 -21.68
C SER A 24 9.39 17.10 -22.50
N ASP A 25 10.16 16.60 -23.46
CA ASP A 25 9.84 15.36 -24.16
C ASP A 25 10.27 14.15 -23.33
N VAL A 26 9.30 13.57 -22.64
CA VAL A 26 9.50 12.41 -21.75
C VAL A 26 10.11 11.23 -22.51
N THR A 27 9.78 11.06 -23.79
CA THR A 27 10.28 9.94 -24.61
C THR A 27 11.79 10.04 -24.83
N LYS A 28 12.28 11.24 -25.16
CA LYS A 28 13.71 11.52 -25.34
C LYS A 28 14.50 11.39 -24.04
N GLU A 29 13.93 11.76 -22.89
CA GLU A 29 14.62 11.58 -21.61
C GLU A 29 14.75 10.10 -21.23
N PHE A 30 13.76 9.26 -21.56
CA PHE A 30 13.90 7.81 -21.42
C PHE A 30 15.02 7.25 -22.29
N GLU A 31 15.07 7.64 -23.57
CA GLU A 31 16.11 7.20 -24.50
C GLU A 31 17.51 7.64 -24.03
N ARG A 32 17.65 8.91 -23.63
CA ARG A 32 18.92 9.45 -23.09
C ARG A 32 19.33 8.76 -21.79
N ARG A 33 18.38 8.37 -20.93
CA ARG A 33 18.66 7.61 -19.70
C ARG A 33 19.14 6.19 -20.03
N ALA A 34 18.50 5.53 -20.99
CA ALA A 34 18.91 4.21 -21.46
C ALA A 34 20.30 4.24 -22.09
N GLN A 35 20.61 5.25 -22.92
CA GLN A 35 21.94 5.44 -23.51
C GLN A 35 23.02 5.64 -22.45
N ARG A 36 22.81 6.54 -21.47
CA ARG A 36 23.75 6.73 -20.36
C ARG A 36 23.99 5.46 -19.55
N MET A 37 22.97 4.63 -19.37
CA MET A 37 23.11 3.35 -18.68
C MET A 37 23.88 2.34 -19.54
N LYS A 38 23.58 2.28 -20.84
CA LYS A 38 24.31 1.45 -21.80
C LYS A 38 25.79 1.79 -21.80
N GLU A 39 26.13 3.07 -21.89
CA GLU A 39 27.52 3.55 -21.83
C GLU A 39 28.22 3.15 -20.52
N LYS A 40 27.53 3.24 -19.37
CA LYS A 40 28.07 2.77 -18.09
C LYS A 40 28.34 1.25 -18.06
N LEU A 41 27.58 0.46 -18.81
CA LEU A 41 27.73 -0.99 -18.87
C LEU A 41 28.73 -1.44 -19.94
N THR A 42 28.86 -0.70 -21.03
CA THR A 42 29.72 -1.04 -22.19
C THR A 42 31.06 -0.31 -22.17
N SER A 43 31.20 0.75 -21.39
CA SER A 43 32.51 1.31 -21.04
C SER A 43 33.30 0.18 -20.40
N ALA A 44 34.40 -0.21 -21.05
CA ALA A 44 35.29 -1.23 -20.52
C ALA A 44 35.86 -0.74 -19.19
N ASP A 45 35.22 -1.13 -18.09
CA ASP A 45 35.76 -0.96 -16.75
C ASP A 45 37.01 -1.83 -16.66
N SER A 46 38.17 -1.21 -16.89
CA SER A 46 39.41 -1.76 -16.33
C SER A 46 39.14 -1.96 -14.84
N PRO A 47 39.41 -3.14 -14.26
CA PRO A 47 39.12 -3.38 -12.86
C PRO A 47 39.82 -2.31 -12.03
N VAL A 48 39.04 -1.41 -11.44
CA VAL A 48 39.57 -0.34 -10.59
C VAL A 48 40.30 -1.03 -9.43
N PRO A 49 41.62 -0.81 -9.27
CA PRO A 49 42.34 -1.44 -8.18
C PRO A 49 41.72 -1.00 -6.86
N ARG A 50 41.42 -1.97 -5.98
CA ARG A 50 40.84 -1.68 -4.67
C ARG A 50 41.81 -0.79 -3.90
N GLN A 51 41.28 0.26 -3.28
CA GLN A 51 42.09 1.19 -2.49
C GLN A 51 42.69 0.44 -1.29
N SER A 52 43.90 0.85 -0.86
CA SER A 52 44.66 0.16 0.17
C SER A 52 43.89 -0.03 1.49
N TRP A 53 43.01 0.89 1.86
CA TRP A 53 42.15 0.76 3.05
C TRP A 53 41.08 -0.35 2.94
N MET A 54 40.79 -0.85 1.74
CA MET A 54 39.85 -1.96 1.51
C MET A 54 40.52 -3.33 1.60
N SER A 55 41.82 -3.41 1.31
CA SER A 55 42.57 -4.67 1.22
C SER A 55 43.55 -4.86 2.38
N GLU A 56 44.10 -3.78 2.91
CA GLU A 56 45.10 -3.81 3.96
C GLU A 56 44.46 -3.41 5.30
N LEU A 57 44.33 -4.40 6.18
CA LEU A 57 43.97 -4.16 7.57
C LEU A 57 45.05 -3.31 8.26
N PRO A 58 44.67 -2.35 9.13
CA PRO A 58 45.62 -1.60 9.95
C PRO A 58 46.61 -2.54 10.66
N PRO A 59 47.88 -2.17 10.82
CA PRO A 59 48.94 -3.08 11.27
C PRO A 59 48.71 -3.72 12.65
N GLY A 60 47.87 -3.14 13.51
CA GLY A 60 47.49 -3.72 14.81
C GLY A 60 46.33 -4.72 14.78
N LEU A 61 45.60 -4.86 13.66
CA LEU A 61 44.39 -5.69 13.55
C LEU A 61 44.55 -6.90 12.61
N LYS A 62 45.73 -7.11 12.02
CA LYS A 62 46.01 -8.21 11.08
C LYS A 62 45.88 -9.60 11.73
N SER A 63 46.06 -9.71 13.05
CA SER A 63 45.93 -10.95 13.83
C SER A 63 44.55 -11.17 14.46
N VAL A 64 43.64 -10.20 14.36
CA VAL A 64 42.33 -10.26 15.03
C VAL A 64 41.37 -11.09 14.18
N GLY A 65 41.38 -12.43 14.32
CA GLY A 65 40.23 -13.31 14.03
C GLY A 65 39.52 -13.24 12.67
N PHE A 66 39.97 -12.42 11.72
CA PHE A 66 39.42 -12.22 10.37
C PHE A 66 39.93 -13.29 9.39
N GLY A 67 40.32 -14.46 9.91
CA GLY A 67 40.47 -15.65 9.08
C GLY A 67 39.13 -16.04 8.44
N PRO A 68 39.13 -16.92 7.43
CA PRO A 68 37.92 -17.41 6.80
C PRO A 68 36.92 -17.87 7.88
N ARG A 69 35.76 -17.21 7.96
CA ARG A 69 34.73 -17.58 8.94
C ARG A 69 34.31 -19.01 8.63
N THR A 70 34.66 -19.95 9.50
CA THR A 70 34.14 -21.32 9.41
C THR A 70 32.67 -21.26 9.81
N VAL A 71 31.78 -21.59 8.88
CA VAL A 71 30.36 -21.78 9.21
C VAL A 71 30.28 -22.94 10.19
N ARG A 72 29.75 -22.71 11.40
CA ARG A 72 29.41 -23.81 12.31
C ARG A 72 28.33 -24.64 11.62
N ARG A 73 28.64 -25.89 11.26
CA ARG A 73 27.62 -26.85 10.84
C ARG A 73 26.97 -27.38 12.12
N GLY A 74 25.71 -27.02 12.34
CA GLY A 74 24.91 -27.45 13.50
C GLY A 74 24.71 -26.35 14.54
N ALA A 75 24.10 -25.22 14.17
CA ALA A 75 23.48 -24.37 15.16
C ALA A 75 22.14 -25.01 15.53
N ASP A 76 21.95 -25.36 16.80
CA ASP A 76 20.66 -25.82 17.32
C ASP A 76 19.57 -24.83 16.91
N ASP A 77 18.47 -25.34 16.35
CA ASP A 77 17.33 -24.62 15.75
C ASP A 77 16.63 -23.60 16.67
N LYS A 78 17.12 -23.43 17.90
CA LYS A 78 16.56 -22.56 18.94
C LYS A 78 17.41 -21.34 19.24
N SER A 79 18.57 -21.21 18.62
CA SER A 79 19.57 -20.18 18.96
C SER A 79 19.55 -19.00 17.99
N GLY A 80 18.49 -18.20 18.00
CA GLY A 80 18.54 -16.75 17.71
C GLY A 80 19.07 -16.28 16.34
N ILE A 81 19.30 -17.14 15.36
CA ILE A 81 19.67 -16.75 13.97
C ILE A 81 18.45 -16.76 13.03
N GLY A 82 17.23 -16.73 13.57
CA GLY A 82 15.99 -16.51 12.81
C GLY A 82 15.87 -15.07 12.30
N CYS A 83 16.93 -14.54 11.68
CA CYS A 83 16.86 -13.25 11.01
C CYS A 83 15.99 -13.43 9.76
N ILE A 84 14.91 -12.66 9.67
CA ILE A 84 13.94 -12.66 8.56
C ILE A 84 14.61 -12.53 7.18
N TRP A 85 15.80 -11.93 7.12
CA TRP A 85 16.55 -11.72 5.89
C TRP A 85 17.35 -12.94 5.42
N THR A 86 17.57 -13.94 6.29
CA THR A 86 18.30 -15.18 5.96
C THR A 86 17.38 -16.38 5.72
N ASP A 87 16.06 -16.21 5.85
CA ASP A 87 15.11 -17.30 5.67
C ASP A 87 14.85 -17.63 4.19
N THR A 88 14.93 -18.93 3.88
CA THR A 88 14.45 -19.48 2.60
C THR A 88 12.91 -19.45 2.59
N PRO A 89 12.24 -19.28 1.43
CA PRO A 89 10.78 -19.36 1.36
C PRO A 89 10.15 -20.61 2.01
N ALA A 90 10.85 -21.75 1.99
CA ALA A 90 10.43 -22.98 2.67
C ALA A 90 10.55 -22.90 4.21
N ASP A 91 11.55 -22.17 4.72
CA ASP A 91 11.75 -21.97 6.17
C ASP A 91 10.69 -21.01 6.72
N ARG A 92 10.28 -20.03 5.91
CA ARG A 92 9.18 -19.12 6.23
C ARG A 92 7.84 -19.85 6.36
N GLU A 93 7.58 -20.87 5.55
CA GLU A 93 6.36 -21.69 5.67
C GLU A 93 6.37 -22.55 6.94
N ARG A 94 7.54 -23.08 7.34
CA ARG A 94 7.68 -23.84 8.58
C ARG A 94 7.49 -22.94 9.81
N GLN A 95 8.12 -21.77 9.83
CA GLN A 95 7.89 -20.78 10.88
C GLN A 95 6.44 -20.30 10.91
N ALA A 96 5.77 -20.10 9.76
CA ALA A 96 4.38 -19.65 9.74
C ALA A 96 3.41 -20.63 10.43
N LYS A 97 3.67 -21.94 10.35
CA LYS A 97 2.87 -22.97 11.04
C LYS A 97 3.09 -22.97 12.55
N ASP A 98 4.30 -22.65 13.00
CA ASP A 98 4.62 -22.51 14.42
C ASP A 98 4.13 -21.16 15.01
N ASN A 99 3.83 -20.18 14.15
CA ASN A 99 3.39 -18.82 14.48
C ASN A 99 1.88 -18.60 14.37
N GLU A 100 1.05 -19.66 14.32
CA GLU A 100 -0.42 -19.57 14.38
C GLU A 100 -0.94 -18.97 15.71
N GLY A 101 -0.05 -18.77 16.69
CA GLY A 101 -0.32 -18.08 17.94
C GLY A 101 0.64 -16.91 18.20
N THR A 102 1.07 -16.17 17.17
CA THR A 102 1.87 -14.94 17.38
C THR A 102 1.00 -13.88 18.02
N VAL A 103 0.85 -13.98 19.33
CA VAL A 103 0.40 -12.90 20.20
C VAL A 103 1.31 -11.72 19.86
N LEU A 104 0.74 -10.69 19.24
CA LEU A 104 1.40 -9.41 19.08
C LEU A 104 2.04 -9.06 20.42
N SER A 105 3.33 -8.72 20.44
CA SER A 105 3.97 -8.28 21.67
C SER A 105 3.09 -7.20 22.30
N GLY A 106 2.82 -7.24 23.61
CA GLY A 106 1.93 -6.26 24.26
C GLY A 106 2.36 -4.79 24.06
N ARG A 107 3.58 -4.55 23.56
CA ARG A 107 4.04 -3.25 23.05
C ARG A 107 3.39 -2.87 21.72
N ASP A 108 3.31 -3.79 20.77
CA ASP A 108 2.76 -3.56 19.43
C ASP A 108 1.25 -3.40 19.48
N GLU A 109 0.57 -4.11 20.39
CA GLU A 109 -0.86 -3.91 20.66
C GLU A 109 -1.14 -2.49 21.19
N ARG A 110 -0.33 -2.01 22.15
CA ARG A 110 -0.42 -0.61 22.65
C ARG A 110 -0.10 0.43 21.59
N LEU A 111 0.86 0.14 20.70
CA LEU A 111 1.18 1.01 19.57
C LEU A 111 0.03 1.05 18.57
N ALA A 112 -0.59 -0.10 18.28
CA ALA A 112 -1.75 -0.18 17.41
C ALA A 112 -2.92 0.64 17.98
N GLU A 113 -3.25 0.48 19.26
CA GLU A 113 -4.32 1.26 19.93
C GLU A 113 -4.09 2.78 19.90
N GLN A 114 -2.84 3.24 19.99
CA GLN A 114 -2.53 4.67 19.92
C GLN A 114 -2.57 5.21 18.48
N VAL A 115 -2.23 4.37 17.50
CA VAL A 115 -2.07 4.77 16.11
C VAL A 115 -3.36 4.62 15.31
N THR A 116 -4.24 3.68 15.67
CA THR A 116 -5.55 3.49 15.01
C THR A 116 -6.44 4.73 15.02
N PRO A 117 -6.68 5.45 16.14
CA PRO A 117 -7.57 6.63 16.12
C PRO A 117 -6.98 7.79 15.30
N TYR A 118 -5.66 7.94 15.31
CA TYR A 118 -4.99 8.96 14.48
C TYR A 118 -5.11 8.62 12.99
N ASN A 119 -4.90 7.35 12.63
CA ASN A 119 -5.02 6.89 11.27
C ASN A 119 -6.47 7.00 10.78
N GLU A 120 -7.46 6.59 11.55
CA GLU A 120 -8.88 6.69 11.14
C GLU A 120 -9.33 8.14 10.96
N SER A 121 -8.79 9.08 11.74
CA SER A 121 -9.18 10.50 11.68
C SER A 121 -8.41 11.34 10.66
N LYS A 122 -7.15 11.00 10.35
CA LYS A 122 -6.28 11.77 9.45
C LYS A 122 -6.01 11.10 8.12
N ARG A 123 -6.25 9.79 7.99
CA ARG A 123 -6.09 9.09 6.73
C ARG A 123 -7.32 9.37 5.86
N PRO A 124 -7.14 9.84 4.62
CA PRO A 124 -8.24 9.85 3.66
C PRO A 124 -8.76 8.42 3.48
N GLU A 125 -10.05 8.26 3.20
CA GLU A 125 -10.66 6.94 3.05
C GLU A 125 -9.82 6.07 2.10
N SER A 126 -9.29 4.97 2.65
CA SER A 126 -8.51 4.01 1.87
C SER A 126 -9.42 3.41 0.80
N PRO A 127 -8.90 3.13 -0.43
CA PRO A 127 -9.68 2.48 -1.48
C PRO A 127 -10.41 1.22 -1.03
N GLY A 128 -9.87 0.47 -0.05
CA GLY A 128 -10.52 -0.72 0.53
C GLY A 128 -11.82 -0.43 1.29
N HIS A 129 -11.90 0.70 2.02
CA HIS A 129 -13.15 1.09 2.69
C HIS A 129 -14.19 1.61 1.70
N ALA A 130 -13.76 2.20 0.59
CA ALA A 130 -14.66 2.63 -0.47
C ALA A 130 -15.34 1.43 -1.15
N SER A 131 -14.62 0.31 -1.37
CA SER A 131 -15.21 -0.91 -1.92
C SER A 131 -16.22 -1.56 -0.99
N GLU A 132 -15.92 -1.64 0.31
CA GLU A 132 -16.83 -2.21 1.31
C GLU A 132 -18.12 -1.38 1.44
N LYS A 133 -17.99 -0.06 1.52
CA LYS A 133 -19.14 0.86 1.52
C LYS A 133 -19.96 0.77 0.23
N ALA A 134 -19.32 0.62 -0.92
CA ALA A 134 -20.03 0.49 -2.19
C ALA A 134 -20.83 -0.82 -2.26
N GLU A 135 -20.28 -1.92 -1.74
CA GLU A 135 -20.97 -3.19 -1.62
C GLU A 135 -22.20 -3.07 -0.70
N GLU A 136 -22.02 -2.50 0.49
CA GLU A 136 -23.12 -2.31 1.44
C GLU A 136 -24.22 -1.41 0.85
N GLN A 137 -23.85 -0.33 0.15
CA GLN A 137 -24.80 0.53 -0.56
C GLN A 137 -25.53 -0.21 -1.69
N SER A 138 -24.85 -1.11 -2.40
CA SER A 138 -25.46 -1.93 -3.44
C SER A 138 -26.51 -2.89 -2.86
N ILE A 139 -26.21 -3.51 -1.71
CA ILE A 139 -27.11 -4.40 -0.98
C ILE A 139 -28.32 -3.64 -0.46
N ARG A 140 -28.10 -2.47 0.17
CA ARG A 140 -29.19 -1.58 0.63
C ARG A 140 -30.10 -1.17 -0.52
N ARG A 141 -29.54 -0.78 -1.67
CA ARG A 141 -30.31 -0.43 -2.88
C ARG A 141 -31.10 -1.63 -3.44
N ALA A 142 -30.51 -2.83 -3.43
CA ALA A 142 -31.18 -4.04 -3.89
C ALA A 142 -32.35 -4.44 -2.97
N ASN A 143 -32.20 -4.28 -1.64
CA ASN A 143 -33.28 -4.47 -0.66
C ASN A 143 -34.46 -3.54 -0.95
N LEU A 144 -34.20 -2.24 -1.11
CA LEU A 144 -35.25 -1.25 -1.40
C LEU A 144 -36.01 -1.58 -2.71
N ARG A 145 -35.29 -2.01 -3.75
CA ARG A 145 -35.90 -2.47 -5.02
C ARG A 145 -36.75 -3.73 -4.86
N ARG A 146 -36.39 -4.64 -3.95
CA ARG A 146 -37.19 -5.84 -3.66
C ARG A 146 -38.48 -5.48 -2.94
N GLU A 147 -38.39 -4.61 -1.94
CA GLU A 147 -39.56 -4.12 -1.20
C GLU A 147 -40.54 -3.36 -2.10
N GLY A 148 -40.04 -2.50 -2.99
CA GLY A 148 -40.88 -1.83 -3.99
C GLY A 148 -41.69 -2.83 -4.84
N ARG A 149 -41.04 -3.86 -5.38
CA ARG A 149 -41.72 -4.92 -6.15
C ARG A 149 -42.75 -5.71 -5.33
N LEU A 150 -42.45 -5.98 -4.06
CA LEU A 150 -43.40 -6.62 -3.13
C LEU A 150 -44.63 -5.73 -2.89
N THR A 151 -44.44 -4.43 -2.71
CA THR A 151 -45.56 -3.48 -2.53
C THR A 151 -46.41 -3.34 -3.78
N GLU A 152 -45.79 -3.26 -4.96
CA GLU A 152 -46.51 -3.22 -6.24
C GLU A 152 -47.33 -4.50 -6.46
N SER A 153 -46.76 -5.68 -6.17
CA SER A 153 -47.46 -6.95 -6.27
C SER A 153 -48.68 -7.03 -5.34
N ARG A 154 -48.53 -6.55 -4.08
CA ARG A 154 -49.64 -6.46 -3.11
C ARG A 154 -50.76 -5.55 -3.61
N ILE A 155 -50.40 -4.40 -4.17
CA ILE A 155 -51.35 -3.44 -4.75
C ILE A 155 -52.08 -4.07 -5.95
N SER A 156 -51.36 -4.71 -6.87
CA SER A 156 -51.97 -5.41 -8.02
C SER A 156 -52.93 -6.52 -7.59
N LYS A 157 -52.58 -7.29 -6.54
CA LYS A 157 -53.44 -8.35 -6.00
C LYS A 157 -54.73 -7.77 -5.39
N LEU A 158 -54.62 -6.67 -4.65
CA LEU A 158 -55.79 -5.95 -4.13
C LEU A 158 -56.68 -5.40 -5.25
N ILE A 159 -56.10 -4.79 -6.28
CA ILE A 159 -56.84 -4.27 -7.44
C ILE A 159 -57.58 -5.41 -8.15
N ASN A 160 -56.93 -6.54 -8.40
CA ASN A 160 -57.58 -7.71 -9.01
C ASN A 160 -58.70 -8.25 -8.12
N LEU A 161 -58.48 -8.38 -6.80
CA LEU A 161 -59.52 -8.81 -5.88
C LEU A 161 -60.74 -7.90 -5.89
N MET A 162 -60.53 -6.58 -5.91
CA MET A 162 -61.61 -5.59 -6.03
C MET A 162 -62.36 -5.70 -7.37
N LYS A 163 -61.67 -5.97 -8.48
CA LYS A 163 -62.29 -6.21 -9.80
C LYS A 163 -63.18 -7.46 -9.80
N HIS A 164 -62.75 -8.54 -9.15
CA HIS A 164 -63.54 -9.77 -9.05
C HIS A 164 -64.71 -9.64 -8.07
N LYS A 165 -64.54 -8.90 -6.95
CA LYS A 165 -65.62 -8.66 -5.99
C LYS A 165 -66.81 -7.91 -6.62
N LYS A 166 -66.53 -6.90 -7.46
CA LYS A 166 -67.55 -6.15 -8.23
C LYS A 166 -68.22 -6.94 -9.36
N ARG A 167 -67.64 -8.08 -9.76
CA ARG A 167 -68.17 -8.98 -10.80
C ARG A 167 -68.98 -10.16 -10.23
N SER A 168 -69.21 -10.21 -8.92
CA SER A 168 -70.07 -11.25 -8.32
C SER A 168 -71.53 -10.94 -8.67
N PRO A 169 -72.26 -11.82 -9.38
CA PRO A 169 -73.66 -11.57 -9.71
C PRO A 169 -74.51 -11.61 -8.44
N CYS A 170 -75.43 -10.66 -8.30
CA CYS A 170 -76.50 -10.73 -7.30
C CYS A 170 -77.31 -12.00 -7.58
N ILE A 171 -77.19 -13.01 -6.72
CA ILE A 171 -78.04 -14.20 -6.80
C ILE A 171 -79.41 -13.77 -6.27
N CYS A 172 -80.34 -13.50 -7.17
CA CYS A 172 -81.75 -13.37 -6.84
C CYS A 172 -82.27 -14.78 -6.52
N ILE A 173 -82.47 -15.08 -5.24
CA ILE A 173 -83.18 -16.29 -4.80
C ILE A 173 -84.67 -16.04 -5.05
N SER A 174 -85.29 -16.86 -5.89
CA SER A 174 -86.73 -16.83 -6.21
C SER A 174 -87.59 -17.31 -5.05
#